data_AF-A0A0Q0YVM6-F1
#
_entry.id   AF-A0A0Q0YVM6-F1
#
_cell.length_a   1.000
_cell.length_b   1.000
_cell.length_c   1.000
_cell.angle_alpha   90.00
_cell.angle_beta   90.00
_cell.angle_gamma   90.00
#
_symmetry.space_group_name_H-M   'P 1'
#
loop_
_entity.id
_entity.type
_entity.pdbx_description
1 polymer ?
#
loop_
_entity_poly.entity_id
_entity_poly.type
_entity_poly.pdbx_seq_one_letter_code
_entity_poly.pdbx_strand_id
1 'polypeptide(L)'
;METQKNTLVLGWVAAVLALAIGFFSWTVPDSWYGTIDYAFMAALVVLAAVSGWCAWKNRSAALAIAAVVGLLSPIIVIVASMVFIGL
;
A
#
# COMPACT_ATOMS: atom_id res chain seq x y z
N MET A 1 -6.88 10.30 24.48
CA MET A 1 -6.74 10.96 23.17
C MET A 1 -5.42 10.64 22.47
N GLU A 2 -4.27 10.62 23.16
CA GLU A 2 -2.97 10.27 22.54
C GLU A 2 -2.94 8.87 21.90
N THR A 3 -3.54 7.86 22.53
CA THR A 3 -3.53 6.48 22.00
C THR A 3 -4.29 6.33 20.68
N GLN A 4 -5.39 7.10 20.50
CA GLN A 4 -6.11 7.16 19.23
C GLN A 4 -5.28 7.87 18.16
N LYS A 5 -4.67 9.01 18.50
CA LYS A 5 -3.80 9.76 17.59
C LYS A 5 -2.63 8.90 17.11
N ASN A 6 -1.98 8.16 18.01
CA ASN A 6 -0.88 7.26 17.66
C ASN A 6 -1.32 6.10 16.75
N THR A 7 -2.50 5.53 17.00
CA THR A 7 -3.06 4.48 16.13
C THR A 7 -3.36 5.02 14.73
N LEU A 8 -3.86 6.27 14.64
CA LEU A 8 -4.21 6.91 13.37
C LEU A 8 -2.96 7.27 12.55
N VAL A 9 -1.91 7.76 13.21
CA VAL A 9 -0.58 7.99 12.59
C VAL A 9 0.00 6.67 12.08
N LEU A 10 -0.03 5.61 12.87
CA LEU A 10 0.47 4.29 12.47
C LEU A 10 -0.25 3.78 11.20
N GLY A 11 -1.57 3.94 11.14
CA GLY A 11 -2.35 3.58 9.96
C GLY A 11 -1.91 4.33 8.70
N TRP A 12 -1.74 5.65 8.78
CA TRP A 12 -1.30 6.44 7.63
C TRP A 12 0.14 6.12 7.22
N VAL A 13 1.04 5.89 8.17
CA VAL A 13 2.40 5.44 7.87
C VAL A 13 2.37 4.10 7.13
N ALA A 14 1.54 3.16 7.59
CA ALA A 14 1.37 1.87 6.91
C ALA A 14 0.81 2.03 5.48
N ALA A 15 -0.16 2.92 5.27
CA ALA A 15 -0.71 3.21 3.95
C ALA A 15 0.34 3.81 3.00
N VAL A 16 1.15 4.77 3.47
CA VAL A 16 2.21 5.40 2.67
C VAL A 16 3.31 4.38 2.34
N LEU A 17 3.68 3.52 3.28
CA LEU A 17 4.65 2.45 3.04
C LEU A 17 4.13 1.43 2.02
N ALA A 18 2.84 1.08 2.06
CA ALA A 18 2.25 0.20 1.06
C ALA A 18 2.36 0.80 -0.35
N LEU A 19 2.02 2.08 -0.51
CA LEU A 19 2.16 2.78 -1.80
C LEU A 19 3.63 2.82 -2.28
N ALA A 20 4.57 3.10 -1.37
CA ALA A 20 5.99 3.11 -1.72
C ALA A 20 6.48 1.73 -2.16
N ILE A 21 6.11 0.66 -1.44
CA ILE A 21 6.49 -0.71 -1.80
C ILE A 21 5.89 -1.11 -3.14
N GLY A 22 4.63 -0.80 -3.40
CA GLY A 22 3.98 -1.09 -4.69
C GLY A 22 4.62 -0.33 -5.86
N PHE A 23 5.18 0.86 -5.62
CA PHE A 23 6.00 1.57 -6.61
C PHE A 23 7.37 0.88 -6.80
N PHE A 24 8.07 0.59 -5.70
CA PHE A 24 9.41 -0.02 -5.77
C PHE A 24 9.41 -1.39 -6.42
N SER A 25 8.38 -2.21 -6.17
CA SER A 25 8.24 -3.54 -6.77
C SER A 25 8.27 -3.50 -8.31
N TRP A 26 7.89 -2.37 -8.91
CA TRP A 26 7.90 -2.15 -10.35
C TRP A 26 9.23 -1.61 -10.90
N THR A 27 10.03 -0.99 -10.05
CA THR A 27 11.35 -0.43 -10.43
C THR A 27 12.49 -1.44 -10.30
N VAL A 28 12.19 -2.64 -9.84
CA VAL A 28 13.21 -3.67 -9.62
C VAL A 28 13.57 -4.35 -10.96
N PRO A 29 14.86 -4.55 -11.26
CA PRO A 29 15.29 -5.24 -12.48
C PRO A 29 14.71 -6.66 -12.58
N ASP A 30 14.49 -7.12 -13.81
CA ASP A 30 13.78 -8.38 -14.07
C ASP A 30 14.40 -9.61 -13.40
N SER A 31 15.73 -9.57 -13.20
CA SER A 31 16.51 -10.62 -12.54
C SER A 31 16.18 -10.83 -11.05
N TRP A 32 15.38 -9.94 -10.46
CA TRP A 32 14.97 -9.98 -9.06
C TRP A 32 13.52 -10.46 -8.91
N TYR A 33 12.76 -10.65 -10.01
CA TYR A 33 11.44 -11.29 -9.95
C TYR A 33 11.58 -12.75 -9.50
N GLY A 34 10.77 -13.13 -8.51
CA GLY A 34 10.93 -14.35 -7.75
C GLY A 34 10.91 -14.03 -6.26
N THR A 35 12.07 -13.97 -5.61
CA THR A 35 12.15 -13.79 -4.15
C THR A 35 11.64 -12.42 -3.68
N ILE A 36 11.97 -11.35 -4.41
CA ILE A 36 11.66 -9.98 -3.98
C ILE A 36 10.21 -9.61 -4.26
N ASP A 37 9.63 -10.17 -5.33
CA ASP A 37 8.22 -9.98 -5.66
C ASP A 37 7.29 -10.61 -4.59
N TYR A 38 7.60 -11.84 -4.14
CA TYR A 38 6.88 -12.44 -3.00
C TYR A 38 7.06 -11.66 -1.70
N ALA A 39 8.25 -11.12 -1.44
CA ALA A 39 8.50 -10.30 -0.26
C ALA A 39 7.71 -8.99 -0.30
N PHE A 40 7.62 -8.33 -1.46
CA PHE A 40 6.82 -7.12 -1.63
C PHE A 40 5.32 -7.38 -1.57
N MET A 41 4.83 -8.48 -2.16
CA MET A 41 3.43 -8.89 -2.01
C MET A 41 3.08 -9.15 -0.54
N ALA A 42 3.93 -9.88 0.19
CA ALA A 42 3.71 -10.13 1.61
C ALA A 42 3.71 -8.82 2.42
N ALA A 43 4.65 -7.91 2.15
CA ALA A 43 4.72 -6.62 2.80
C ALA A 43 3.49 -5.74 2.51
N LEU A 44 3.03 -5.69 1.26
CA LEU A 44 1.82 -4.97 0.85
C LEU A 44 0.58 -5.46 1.59
N VAL A 45 0.39 -6.78 1.66
CA VAL A 45 -0.74 -7.38 2.38
C VAL A 45 -0.71 -7.03 3.86
N VAL A 46 0.45 -7.14 4.51
CA VAL A 46 0.61 -6.81 5.93
C VAL A 46 0.34 -5.33 6.20
N LEU A 47 0.90 -4.43 5.38
CA LEU A 47 0.73 -2.99 5.56
C LEU A 47 -0.71 -2.54 5.30
N ALA A 48 -1.36 -3.10 4.28
CA ALA A 48 -2.78 -2.86 4.01
C ALA A 48 -3.66 -3.38 5.15
N ALA A 49 -3.36 -4.56 5.71
CA ALA A 49 -4.09 -5.10 6.86
C ALA A 49 -3.91 -4.24 8.12
N VAL A 50 -2.69 -3.75 8.40
CA VAL A 50 -2.42 -2.83 9.52
C VAL A 50 -3.17 -1.51 9.35
N SER A 51 -3.15 -0.94 8.14
CA SER A 51 -3.89 0.29 7.83
C SER A 51 -5.40 0.08 7.95
N GLY A 52 -5.93 -1.03 7.44
CA GLY A 52 -7.34 -1.41 7.55
C GLY A 52 -7.80 -1.65 8.99
N TRP A 53 -6.97 -2.31 9.81
CA TRP A 53 -7.22 -2.47 11.24
C TRP A 53 -7.26 -1.12 11.97
N CYS A 54 -6.32 -0.23 11.66
CA CYS A 54 -6.30 1.13 12.20
C CYS A 54 -7.51 1.94 11.73
N ALA A 55 -7.96 1.75 10.49
CA ALA A 55 -9.15 2.39 9.95
C ALA A 55 -10.42 1.95 10.67
N TRP A 56 -10.56 0.65 10.93
CA TRP A 56 -11.68 0.08 11.69
C TRP A 56 -11.71 0.61 13.13
N LYS A 57 -10.57 0.57 13.83
CA LYS A 57 -10.44 1.03 15.23
C LYS A 57 -10.72 2.53 15.38
N ASN A 58 -10.34 3.34 14.39
CA ASN A 58 -10.54 4.79 14.41
C ASN A 58 -11.81 5.25 13.67
N ARG A 59 -12.62 4.32 13.12
CA ARG A 59 -13.80 4.61 12.28
C ARG A 59 -13.49 5.60 11.13
N SER A 60 -12.28 5.52 10.56
CA SER A 60 -11.83 6.44 9.51
C SER A 60 -12.04 5.82 8.13
N ALA A 61 -13.03 6.31 7.40
CA ALA A 61 -13.28 5.88 6.02
C ALA A 61 -12.12 6.23 5.08
N ALA A 62 -11.49 7.40 5.27
CA ALA A 62 -10.35 7.84 4.47
C ALA A 62 -9.17 6.87 4.57
N LEU A 63 -8.88 6.39 5.79
CA LEU A 63 -7.79 5.44 6.01
C LEU A 63 -8.11 4.06 5.43
N ALA A 64 -9.38 3.63 5.50
CA ALA A 64 -9.83 2.39 4.87
C ALA A 64 -9.65 2.43 3.35
N ILE A 65 -10.00 3.55 2.71
CA ILE A 65 -9.78 3.78 1.28
C ILE A 65 -8.28 3.73 0.98
N ALA A 66 -7.45 4.42 1.77
CA ALA A 66 -6.00 4.41 1.59
C ALA A 66 -5.39 2.99 1.70
N ALA A 67 -5.91 2.15 2.61
CA ALA A 67 -5.48 0.76 2.73
C ALA A 67 -5.80 -0.07 1.49
N VAL A 68 -7.01 0.08 0.93
CA VAL A 68 -7.44 -0.62 -0.28
C VAL A 68 -6.67 -0.11 -1.51
N VAL A 69 -6.50 1.20 -1.63
CA VAL A 69 -5.71 1.84 -2.70
C VAL A 69 -4.25 1.41 -2.64
N GLY A 70 -3.66 1.29 -1.45
CA GLY A 70 -2.31 0.75 -1.27
C GLY A 70 -2.19 -0.70 -1.70
N LEU A 71 -3.18 -1.54 -1.39
CA LEU A 71 -3.23 -2.93 -1.84
C LEU A 71 -3.35 -3.04 -3.37
N LEU A 72 -4.15 -2.15 -3.97
CA LEU A 72 -4.39 -2.10 -5.42
C LEU A 72 -3.41 -1.19 -6.16
N SER A 73 -2.42 -0.59 -5.48
CA SER A 73 -1.50 0.36 -6.10
C SER A 73 -0.78 -0.22 -7.32
N PRO A 74 -0.41 -1.51 -7.37
CA PRO A 74 0.14 -2.12 -8.58
C PRO A 74 -0.83 -1.99 -9.78
N ILE A 75 -2.13 -2.17 -9.56
CA ILE A 75 -3.17 -2.05 -10.61
C ILE A 75 -3.41 -0.59 -11.00
N ILE A 76 -3.42 0.34 -10.04
CA ILE A 76 -3.64 1.77 -10.31
C ILE A 76 -2.49 2.33 -11.15
N VAL A 77 -1.24 1.91 -10.86
CA VAL A 77 -0.08 2.31 -11.64
C VAL A 77 -0.15 1.69 -13.05
N ILE A 78 -0.57 0.43 -13.22
CA ILE A 78 -0.81 -0.18 -14.55
C ILE A 78 -1.81 0.63 -15.37
N VAL A 79 -2.96 0.99 -14.78
CA VAL A 79 -3.97 1.79 -15.49
C VAL A 79 -3.42 3.17 -15.82
N ALA A 80 -2.68 3.81 -14.90
CA ALA A 80 -2.06 5.09 -15.15
C ALA A 80 -0.97 5.02 -16.25
N SER A 81 -0.10 4.01 -16.23
CA SER A 81 0.94 3.84 -17.24
C SER A 81 0.38 3.47 -18.61
N MET A 82 -0.70 2.68 -18.70
CA MET A 82 -1.44 2.48 -19.96
C MET A 82 -2.02 3.79 -20.50
N VAL A 83 -2.55 4.67 -19.63
CA VAL A 83 -3.11 5.98 -20.01
C VAL A 83 -2.03 6.97 -20.46
N PHE A 84 -0.89 7.04 -19.78
CA PHE A 84 0.17 8.02 -20.08
C PHE A 84 1.14 7.56 -21.16
N ILE A 85 1.41 6.26 -21.27
CA ILE A 85 2.42 5.69 -22.17
C ILE A 85 1.77 5.04 -23.41
N GLY A 86 0.45 4.80 -23.40
CA GLY A 86 -0.28 4.28 -24.56
C GLY A 86 0.11 2.86 -24.93
N LEU A 87 0.11 1.96 -23.93
CA LEU A 87 0.15 0.51 -24.15
C LEU A 87 -1.24 -0.05 -24.43
#